data_AF-A0A357T1P3-F1
#
_entry.id   AF-A0A357T1P3-F1
#
_cell.length_a   1.000
_cell.length_b   1.000
_cell.length_c   1.000
_cell.angle_alpha   90.00
_cell.angle_beta   90.00
_cell.angle_gamma   90.00
#
_symmetry.space_group_name_H-M   'P 1'
#
loop_
_entity.id
_entity.type
_entity.pdbx_description
1 polymer ?
#
loop_
_entity_poly.entity_id
_entity_poly.type
_entity_poly.pdbx_seq_one_letter_code
_entity_poly.pdbx_strand_id
1 'polypeptide(L)'
;MGRGCKVFFFVEYVPVQEGTDELILTDEQRKMIPELMTGLRRQYPALFIAFPGDEEAYGGCLAAGRGFIHINPEGNLEPCPFAPYTDTNLTNLPLREALNSQLLKTIRENHDQLTETRGGCALKIF
;
A
#
# COMPACT_ATOMS: atom_id res chain seq x y z
N MET A 1 20.18 14.29 -19.15
CA MET A 1 19.44 13.77 -17.97
C MET A 1 19.41 14.86 -16.90
N GLY A 2 18.33 15.64 -16.80
CA GLY A 2 18.36 16.94 -16.11
C GLY A 2 17.45 17.13 -14.88
N ARG A 3 16.59 16.17 -14.51
CA ARG A 3 15.76 16.25 -13.29
C ARG A 3 15.55 14.86 -12.69
N GLY A 4 16.58 14.37 -11.99
CA GLY A 4 16.70 12.99 -11.54
C GLY A 4 15.55 12.46 -10.68
N CYS A 5 14.66 11.67 -11.28
CA CYS A 5 13.85 10.72 -10.54
C CYS A 5 14.78 9.68 -9.90
N LYS A 6 14.65 9.55 -8.58
CA LYS A 6 15.43 8.62 -7.74
C LYS A 6 14.55 7.63 -7.01
N VAL A 7 13.23 7.71 -7.18
CA VAL A 7 12.25 6.81 -6.56
C VAL A 7 11.22 6.43 -7.61
N PHE A 8 10.94 5.13 -7.72
CA PHE A 8 9.98 4.56 -8.65
C PHE A 8 9.06 3.63 -7.86
N PHE A 9 7.75 3.79 -8.07
CA PHE A 9 6.73 2.95 -7.50
C PHE A 9 6.12 2.06 -8.58
N PHE A 10 6.14 0.75 -8.34
CA PHE A 10 5.48 -0.27 -9.14
C PHE A 10 4.23 -0.69 -8.38
N VAL A 11 3.11 -0.06 -8.72
CA VAL A 11 1.84 -0.33 -8.06
C VAL A 11 1.10 -1.37 -8.88
N GLU A 12 0.90 -2.55 -8.32
CA GLU A 12 0.06 -3.58 -8.91
C GLU A 12 -1.39 -3.11 -8.97
N TYR A 13 -2.12 -3.61 -9.97
CA TYR A 13 -3.55 -3.31 -10.06
C TYR A 13 -4.30 -3.99 -8.92
N VAL A 14 -4.92 -3.19 -8.06
CA VAL A 14 -5.86 -3.65 -7.03
C VAL A 14 -7.27 -3.43 -7.57
N PRO A 15 -8.08 -4.49 -7.77
CA PRO A 15 -9.38 -4.40 -8.40
C PRO A 15 -10.40 -3.75 -7.44
N VAL A 16 -10.62 -2.45 -7.61
CA VAL A 16 -11.65 -1.68 -6.88
C VAL A 16 -12.98 -1.61 -7.65
N GLN A 17 -12.95 -1.84 -8.96
CA GLN A 17 -14.11 -1.85 -9.82
C GLN A 17 -14.55 -3.29 -10.12
N GLU A 18 -15.85 -3.56 -9.94
CA GLU A 18 -16.42 -4.87 -10.25
C GLU A 18 -16.22 -5.24 -11.73
N GLY A 19 -15.85 -6.50 -11.99
CA GLY A 19 -15.65 -7.01 -13.34
C GLY A 19 -14.33 -6.58 -13.99
N THR A 20 -13.31 -6.24 -13.19
CA THR A 20 -11.95 -5.91 -13.67
C THR A 20 -10.89 -6.87 -13.14
N ASP A 21 -11.31 -8.01 -12.59
CA ASP A 21 -10.43 -9.01 -11.99
C ASP A 21 -9.40 -9.60 -12.98
N GLU A 22 -9.66 -9.51 -14.29
CA GLU A 22 -8.75 -9.91 -15.35
C GLU A 22 -7.49 -9.02 -15.48
N LEU A 23 -7.52 -7.82 -14.89
CA LEU A 23 -6.37 -6.90 -14.85
C LEU A 23 -5.42 -7.21 -13.68
N ILE A 24 -5.83 -8.08 -12.75
CA ILE A 24 -4.99 -8.52 -11.64
C ILE A 24 -3.82 -9.34 -12.20
N LEU A 25 -2.62 -9.10 -11.68
CA LEU A 25 -1.46 -9.91 -12.03
C LEU A 25 -1.68 -11.38 -11.64
N THR A 26 -1.31 -12.29 -12.56
CA THR A 26 -1.30 -13.73 -12.25
C THR A 26 -0.21 -14.05 -11.22
N ASP A 27 -0.32 -15.20 -10.57
CA ASP A 27 0.69 -15.65 -9.60
C ASP A 27 2.08 -15.79 -10.24
N GLU A 28 2.15 -16.20 -11.52
CA GLU A 28 3.40 -16.24 -12.28
C GLU A 28 3.97 -14.83 -12.51
N GLN A 29 3.12 -13.85 -12.82
CA GLN A 29 3.53 -12.46 -13.00
C GLN A 29 4.03 -11.84 -11.69
N ARG A 30 3.34 -12.07 -10.57
CA ARG A 30 3.77 -11.61 -9.24
C ARG A 30 5.13 -12.17 -8.85
N LYS A 31 5.39 -13.45 -9.10
CA LYS A 31 6.69 -14.09 -8.81
C LYS A 31 7.87 -13.46 -9.56
N MET A 32 7.64 -12.79 -10.69
CA MET A 32 8.69 -12.10 -11.44
C MET A 32 9.04 -10.71 -10.89
N ILE A 33 8.16 -10.10 -10.08
CA ILE A 33 8.35 -8.72 -9.58
C ILE A 33 9.63 -8.58 -8.73
N PRO A 34 9.90 -9.46 -7.74
CA PRO A 34 11.11 -9.32 -6.93
C PRO A 34 12.41 -9.35 -7.73
N GLU A 35 12.47 -10.23 -8.75
CA GLU A 35 13.62 -10.34 -9.65
C GLU A 35 13.77 -9.08 -10.51
N LEU A 36 12.67 -8.57 -11.07
CA LEU A 36 12.65 -7.31 -11.83
C LEU A 36 13.12 -6.13 -10.98
N MET A 37 12.59 -5.98 -9.76
CA MET A 37 12.99 -4.91 -8.84
C MET A 37 14.47 -5.01 -8.48
N THR A 38 14.98 -6.22 -8.23
CA THR A 38 16.41 -6.46 -7.96
C THR A 38 17.27 -6.06 -9.15
N GLY A 39 16.87 -6.40 -10.38
CA GLY A 39 17.56 -5.99 -11.60
C GLY A 39 17.62 -4.46 -11.75
N LEU A 40 16.50 -3.78 -11.57
CA LEU A 40 16.40 -2.31 -11.67
C LEU A 40 17.25 -1.60 -10.62
N ARG A 41 17.22 -2.06 -9.36
CA ARG A 41 18.05 -1.53 -8.25
C ARG A 41 19.55 -1.69 -8.50
N ARG A 42 19.96 -2.74 -9.23
CA ARG A 42 21.38 -2.93 -9.62
C ARG A 42 21.79 -2.04 -10.80
N GLN A 43 20.89 -1.83 -11.75
CA GLN A 43 21.18 -1.09 -12.97
C GLN A 43 21.18 0.43 -12.75
N TYR A 44 20.29 0.94 -11.90
CA TYR A 44 20.10 2.37 -11.69
C TYR A 44 20.36 2.76 -10.25
N PRO A 45 21.07 3.88 -9.99
CA PRO A 45 21.23 4.43 -8.65
C PRO A 45 19.95 5.18 -8.24
N ALA A 46 18.87 4.41 -8.05
CA ALA A 46 17.53 4.84 -7.67
C ALA A 46 16.83 3.75 -6.83
N LEU A 47 15.87 4.18 -6.03
CA LEU A 47 14.98 3.32 -5.25
C LEU A 47 13.81 2.86 -6.12
N PHE A 48 13.54 1.57 -6.09
CA PHE A 48 12.39 0.93 -6.73
C PHE A 48 11.60 0.23 -5.64
N ILE A 49 10.29 0.45 -5.58
CA ILE A 49 9.39 -0.14 -4.58
C ILE A 49 8.19 -0.71 -5.33
N ALA A 50 7.89 -1.98 -5.12
CA ALA A 50 6.70 -2.65 -5.60
C ALA A 50 5.64 -2.79 -4.50
N PHE A 51 4.40 -2.46 -4.80
CA PHE A 51 3.26 -2.63 -3.90
C PHE A 51 2.19 -3.49 -4.57
N PRO A 52 1.70 -4.55 -3.91
CA PRO A 52 2.12 -5.11 -2.62
C PRO A 52 3.41 -5.95 -2.67
N GLY A 53 3.95 -6.28 -3.86
CA GLY A 53 5.03 -7.28 -4.01
C GLY A 53 6.34 -7.12 -3.21
N ASP A 54 6.65 -5.98 -2.59
CA ASP A 54 7.78 -5.85 -1.64
C ASP A 54 7.36 -5.89 -0.15
N GLU A 55 6.07 -5.92 0.20
CA GLU A 55 5.59 -5.81 1.58
C GLU A 55 6.03 -6.98 2.48
N GLU A 56 6.22 -8.19 1.92
CA GLU A 56 6.72 -9.35 2.67
C GLU A 56 8.11 -9.09 3.27
N ALA A 57 9.00 -8.42 2.52
CA ALA A 57 10.33 -8.03 3.01
C ALA A 57 10.27 -7.02 4.18
N TYR A 58 9.14 -6.36 4.36
CA TYR A 58 8.88 -5.39 5.43
C TYR A 58 7.96 -5.94 6.54
N GLY A 59 7.70 -7.25 6.56
CA GLY A 59 6.84 -7.89 7.55
C GLY A 59 5.35 -7.64 7.30
N GLY A 60 4.95 -7.63 6.03
CA GLY A 60 3.57 -7.44 5.59
C GLY A 60 3.15 -5.97 5.47
N CYS A 61 1.86 -5.76 5.19
CA CYS A 61 1.28 -4.45 4.82
C CYS A 61 1.71 -3.27 5.72
N LEU A 62 2.26 -2.22 5.10
CA LEU A 62 2.77 -1.04 5.80
C LEU A 62 1.72 0.05 6.08
N ALA A 63 0.46 -0.22 5.72
CA ALA A 63 -0.66 0.68 5.90
C ALA A 63 -0.96 0.98 7.39
N ALA A 64 -1.97 1.83 7.61
CA ALA A 64 -2.51 2.15 8.93
C ALA A 64 -1.48 2.66 9.96
N GLY A 65 -0.43 3.33 9.47
CA GLY A 65 0.59 3.95 10.31
C GLY A 65 1.73 3.02 10.74
N ARG A 66 1.85 1.81 10.17
CA ARG A 66 3.07 0.98 10.35
C ARG A 66 4.27 1.56 9.59
N GLY A 67 4.03 2.06 8.39
CA GLY A 67 5.01 2.77 7.56
C GLY A 67 4.42 3.97 6.84
N PHE A 68 3.13 3.93 6.49
CA PHE A 68 2.43 5.06 5.87
C PHE A 68 0.96 5.14 6.28
N ILE A 69 0.38 6.31 5.99
CA ILE A 69 -1.05 6.60 6.00
C ILE A 69 -1.39 7.39 4.74
N HIS A 70 -2.67 7.47 4.39
CA HIS A 70 -3.15 8.30 3.30
C HIS A 70 -4.03 9.43 3.86
N ILE A 71 -3.85 10.64 3.34
CA ILE A 71 -4.72 11.78 3.63
C ILE A 71 -5.33 12.19 2.30
N ASN A 72 -6.64 12.03 2.19
CA ASN A 72 -7.34 12.36 0.95
C ASN A 72 -7.55 13.90 0.81
N PRO A 73 -8.01 14.40 -0.36
CA PRO A 73 -8.21 15.83 -0.57
C PRO A 73 -9.20 16.51 0.38
N GLU A 74 -10.14 15.76 0.95
CA GLU A 74 -11.11 16.23 1.95
C GLU A 74 -10.53 16.27 3.37
N GLY A 75 -9.28 15.84 3.55
CA GLY A 75 -8.59 15.80 4.85
C GLY A 75 -8.89 14.54 5.67
N ASN A 76 -9.58 13.55 5.10
CA ASN A 76 -9.83 12.27 5.77
C ASN A 76 -8.53 11.48 5.91
N LEU A 77 -8.33 10.89 7.09
CA LEU A 77 -7.22 9.97 7.33
C LEU A 77 -7.68 8.55 6.99
N GLU A 78 -6.99 7.94 6.04
CA GLU A 78 -7.25 6.60 5.51
C GLU A 78 -6.03 5.69 5.75
N PRO A 79 -6.22 4.38 5.98
CA PRO A 79 -5.12 3.46 6.21
C PRO A 79 -4.22 3.31 4.97
N CYS A 80 -4.80 3.36 3.78
CA CYS A 80 -4.15 3.17 2.48
C CYS A 80 -4.98 3.84 1.37
N PRO A 81 -4.38 4.40 0.30
CA PRO A 81 -5.16 4.94 -0.82
C PRO A 81 -6.05 3.91 -1.52
N PHE A 82 -5.76 2.61 -1.37
CA PHE A 82 -6.57 1.51 -1.91
C PHE A 82 -7.58 0.94 -0.90
N ALA A 83 -7.66 1.52 0.30
CA ALA A 83 -8.65 1.21 1.31
C ALA A 83 -9.19 2.53 1.87
N PRO A 84 -10.06 3.25 1.11
CA PRO A 84 -10.51 4.61 1.41
C PRO A 84 -11.57 4.63 2.53
N TYR A 85 -11.27 3.98 3.64
CA TYR A 85 -12.08 3.95 4.85
C TYR A 85 -11.51 4.94 5.85
N THR A 86 -12.38 5.69 6.51
CA THR A 86 -11.96 6.72 7.45
C THR A 86 -12.93 6.81 8.62
N ASP A 87 -12.39 7.11 9.80
CA ASP A 87 -13.11 7.45 11.02
C ASP A 87 -12.69 8.81 11.60
N THR A 88 -11.72 9.49 10.96
CA THR A 88 -11.09 10.72 11.45
C THR A 88 -10.73 11.66 10.31
N ASN A 89 -10.86 12.96 10.55
CA ASN A 89 -10.52 13.99 9.58
C ASN A 89 -9.62 15.06 10.22
N LEU A 90 -8.51 15.37 9.55
CA LEU A 90 -7.46 16.28 10.02
C LEU A 90 -7.87 17.76 10.03
N THR A 91 -8.99 18.11 9.41
CA THR A 91 -9.59 19.44 9.54
C THR A 91 -10.17 19.68 10.94
N ASN A 92 -10.44 18.61 11.71
CA ASN A 92 -11.09 18.68 13.01
C ASN A 92 -10.15 18.38 14.18
N LEU A 93 -9.00 17.72 13.96
CA LEU A 93 -8.08 17.31 15.01
C LEU A 93 -6.63 17.18 14.51
N PRO A 94 -5.61 17.30 15.38
CA PRO A 94 -4.22 17.21 14.98
C PRO A 94 -3.82 15.78 14.56
N LEU A 95 -2.86 15.67 13.64
CA LEU A 95 -2.39 14.38 13.10
C LEU A 95 -1.99 13.37 14.18
N ARG A 96 -1.35 13.82 15.26
CA ARG A 96 -0.97 12.95 16.38
C ARG A 96 -2.16 12.23 17.01
N GLU A 97 -3.29 12.91 17.13
CA GLU A 97 -4.52 12.32 17.66
C GLU A 97 -5.17 11.41 16.60
N ALA A 98 -5.17 11.83 15.34
CA ALA A 98 -5.73 11.05 14.24
C ALA A 98 -5.00 9.70 14.01
N LEU A 99 -3.67 9.66 14.17
CA LEU A 99 -2.90 8.41 14.10
C LEU A 99 -3.30 7.37 15.17
N ASN A 100 -3.98 7.83 16.23
CA ASN A 100 -4.52 7.01 17.30
C ASN A 100 -6.01 6.65 17.11
N SER A 101 -6.56 6.86 15.90
CA SER A 101 -7.96 6.52 15.59
C SER A 101 -8.27 5.04 15.81
N GLN A 102 -9.55 4.75 16.03
CA GLN A 102 -9.99 3.39 16.32
C GLN A 102 -9.78 2.48 15.10
N LEU A 103 -10.07 2.98 13.90
CA LEU A 103 -9.84 2.26 12.65
C LEU A 103 -8.38 1.85 12.50
N LEU A 104 -7.44 2.80 12.59
CA LEU A 104 -6.03 2.49 12.40
C LEU A 104 -5.48 1.56 13.49
N LYS A 105 -5.90 1.74 14.75
CA LYS A 105 -5.56 0.81 15.84
C LYS A 105 -6.05 -0.61 15.56
N THR A 106 -7.31 -0.74 15.16
CA THR A 106 -7.92 -2.04 14.89
C THR A 106 -7.19 -2.76 13.77
N ILE A 107 -6.81 -2.05 12.70
CA ILE A 107 -6.02 -2.63 11.60
C ILE A 107 -4.66 -3.11 12.10
N ARG A 108 -3.94 -2.30 12.90
CA ARG A 108 -2.63 -2.68 13.43
C ARG A 108 -2.70 -3.86 14.40
N GLU A 109 -3.73 -3.93 15.24
CA GLU A 109 -3.94 -5.02 16.20
C GLU A 109 -4.28 -6.35 15.53
N ASN A 110 -4.87 -6.31 14.33
CA ASN A 110 -5.23 -7.49 13.55
C ASN A 110 -4.27 -7.76 12.38
N HIS A 111 -3.08 -7.13 12.37
CA HIS A 111 -2.13 -7.19 11.26
C HIS A 111 -1.80 -8.62 10.83
N ASP A 112 -1.62 -9.54 11.78
CA ASP A 112 -1.29 -10.95 11.48
C ASP A 112 -2.41 -11.71 10.74
N GLN A 113 -3.64 -11.17 10.78
CA GLN A 113 -4.79 -11.71 10.06
C GLN A 113 -4.94 -11.10 8.65
N LEU A 114 -4.24 -10.00 8.37
CA LEU A 114 -4.25 -9.31 7.08
C LEU A 114 -3.28 -10.01 6.13
N THR A 115 -3.75 -11.10 5.53
CA THR A 115 -3.03 -11.80 4.47
C THR A 115 -3.47 -11.30 3.10
N GLU A 116 -2.54 -11.28 2.14
CA GLU A 116 -2.88 -10.95 0.76
C GLU A 116 -3.96 -11.91 0.24
N THR A 117 -5.08 -11.37 -0.21
CA THR A 117 -6.13 -12.15 -0.88
C THR A 117 -5.82 -12.29 -2.37
N ARG A 118 -6.64 -13.01 -3.16
CA ARG A 118 -6.45 -13.15 -4.63
C ARG A 118 -6.17 -11.83 -5.37
N GLY A 119 -6.63 -10.69 -4.84
CA GLY A 119 -6.40 -9.36 -5.39
C GLY A 119 -5.11 -8.65 -4.91
N GLY A 120 -4.20 -9.33 -4.22
CA GLY A 120 -2.92 -8.79 -3.76
C GLY A 120 -2.98 -7.87 -2.55
N CYS A 121 -4.12 -7.23 -2.27
CA CYS A 121 -4.24 -6.32 -1.12
C CYS A 121 -4.74 -7.03 0.15
N ALA A 122 -4.00 -6.85 1.25
CA ALA A 122 -4.35 -7.37 2.57
C ALA A 122 -5.56 -6.68 3.22
N LEU A 123 -5.90 -5.46 2.77
CA LEU A 123 -7.03 -4.69 3.30
C LEU A 123 -8.35 -4.88 2.53
N LYS A 124 -8.42 -5.84 1.60
CA LYS A 124 -9.65 -6.17 0.84
C LYS A 124 -10.71 -6.92 1.67
N ILE A 125 -10.61 -6.93 3.01
CA ILE A 125 -11.50 -7.69 3.91
C ILE A 125 -12.71 -6.84 4.38
N PHE A 126 -12.77 -5.56 4.00
CA PHE A 126 -13.91 -4.68 4.27
C PHE A 126 -14.60 -4.26 2.98
#